data_AF-A0A180EQJ6-F1
#
_entry.id   AF-A0A180EQJ6-F1
#
_cell.length_a   1.000
_cell.length_b   1.000
_cell.length_c   1.000
_cell.angle_alpha   90.00
_cell.angle_beta   90.00
_cell.angle_gamma   90.00
#
_symmetry.space_group_name_H-M   'P 1'
#
loop_
_entity.id
_entity.type
_entity.pdbx_description
1 polymer ?
#
loop_
_entity_poly.entity_id
_entity_poly.type
_entity_poly.pdbx_seq_one_letter_code
_entity_poly.pdbx_strand_id
1 'polypeptide(L)'
;MITPAKFIHGLWLIALLLTPIVLWVLPVDFFNDTGVVTCPSVMLFDLECWGCGLTRAVMHFHHWEFGEALFYNFAVVFFYPFLVWLWQKWVRAEFRYFELLRGKMA
;
A
#
# COMPACT_ATOMS: atom_id res chain seq x y z
N MET A 1 13.14 29.54 -2.28
CA MET A 1 13.89 28.34 -2.70
C MET A 1 13.34 27.13 -1.95
N ILE A 2 12.80 26.14 -2.67
CA ILE A 2 12.40 24.86 -2.07
C ILE A 2 13.69 24.12 -1.73
N THR A 3 13.91 23.80 -0.45
CA THR A 3 15.08 23.00 -0.07
C THR A 3 14.88 21.56 -0.56
N PRO A 4 15.95 20.84 -0.94
CA PRO A 4 15.84 19.47 -1.46
C PRO A 4 15.08 18.53 -0.49
N ALA A 5 15.24 18.75 0.83
CA ALA A 5 14.47 18.02 1.84
C ALA A 5 12.95 18.26 1.73
N LYS A 6 12.51 19.53 1.62
CA LYS A 6 11.08 19.87 1.48
C LYS A 6 10.44 19.22 0.26
N PHE A 7 11.19 19.15 -0.85
CA PHE A 7 10.74 18.53 -2.08
C PHE A 7 10.53 17.01 -1.90
N ILE A 8 11.49 16.32 -1.29
CA ILE A 8 11.42 14.87 -1.04
C ILE A 8 10.22 14.51 -0.16
N HIS A 9 10.00 15.22 0.95
CA HIS A 9 8.85 15.01 1.82
C HIS A 9 7.51 15.27 1.11
N GLY A 10 7.48 16.25 0.19
CA GLY A 10 6.30 16.55 -0.61
C GLY A 10 5.94 15.41 -1.55
N LEU A 11 6.94 14.90 -2.29
CA LEU A 11 6.76 13.73 -3.15
C LEU A 11 6.34 12.49 -2.37
N TRP A 12 6.95 12.27 -1.20
CA TRP A 12 6.63 11.13 -0.36
C TRP A 12 5.20 11.18 0.20
N LEU A 13 4.74 12.35 0.66
CA LEU A 13 3.34 12.53 1.07
C LEU A 13 2.38 12.27 -0.08
N ILE A 14 2.67 12.78 -1.28
CA ILE A 14 1.85 12.52 -2.48
C ILE A 14 1.79 11.01 -2.75
N ALA A 15 2.93 10.31 -2.74
CA ALA A 15 2.97 8.87 -2.94
C ALA A 15 2.13 8.12 -1.91
N LEU A 16 2.24 8.45 -0.61
CA LEU A 16 1.45 7.84 0.46
C LEU A 16 -0.06 8.04 0.24
N LEU A 17 -0.50 9.23 -0.19
CA LEU A 17 -1.91 9.53 -0.42
C LEU A 17 -2.44 8.85 -1.68
N LEU A 18 -1.62 8.73 -2.73
CA LEU A 18 -2.02 8.08 -3.98
C LEU A 18 -2.12 6.56 -3.85
N THR A 19 -1.26 5.91 -3.05
CA THR A 19 -1.21 4.44 -2.94
C THR A 19 -2.59 3.79 -2.72
N PRO A 20 -3.38 4.12 -1.69
CA PRO A 20 -4.69 3.48 -1.50
C PRO A 20 -5.68 3.82 -2.63
N ILE A 21 -5.60 5.02 -3.19
CA ILE A 21 -6.49 5.43 -4.31
C ILE A 21 -6.17 4.62 -5.56
N VAL A 22 -4.88 4.46 -5.88
CA VAL A 22 -4.43 3.64 -7.01
C VAL A 22 -4.84 2.19 -6.82
N LEU A 23 -4.65 1.63 -5.62
CA LEU A 23 -5.08 0.26 -5.32
C LEU A 23 -6.60 0.11 -5.46
N TRP A 24 -7.41 1.11 -5.11
CA TRP A 24 -8.86 1.08 -5.29
C TRP A 24 -9.30 1.21 -6.76
N VAL A 25 -8.55 1.95 -7.58
CA VAL A 25 -8.87 2.14 -9.01
C VAL A 25 -8.47 0.93 -9.85
N LEU A 26 -7.42 0.21 -9.43
CA LEU A 26 -7.01 -1.03 -10.08
C LEU A 26 -8.12 -2.09 -9.96
N PRO A 27 -8.36 -2.91 -11.01
CA PRO A 27 -9.32 -4.00 -10.94
C PRO A 27 -9.03 -4.93 -9.74
N VAL A 28 -10.06 -5.42 -9.06
CA VAL A 28 -9.88 -6.32 -7.91
C VAL A 28 -9.05 -7.56 -8.27
N ASP A 29 -9.26 -8.11 -9.47
CA ASP A 29 -8.55 -9.27 -9.99
C ASP A 29 -7.16 -8.95 -10.60
N PHE A 30 -6.67 -7.71 -10.46
CA PHE A 30 -5.40 -7.29 -11.07
C PHE A 30 -4.24 -8.22 -10.68
N PHE A 31 -4.22 -8.70 -9.44
CA PHE A 31 -3.19 -9.62 -8.93
C PHE A 31 -3.58 -11.11 -9.00
N ASN A 32 -4.75 -11.44 -9.54
CA ASN A 32 -5.24 -12.81 -9.59
C ASN A 32 -4.61 -13.57 -10.76
N ASP A 33 -4.76 -13.09 -11.99
CA ASP A 33 -4.33 -13.84 -13.19
C ASP A 33 -4.06 -12.97 -14.43
N THR A 34 -3.85 -11.65 -14.29
CA THR A 34 -3.78 -10.73 -15.45
C THR A 34 -2.52 -10.83 -16.33
N GLY A 35 -1.74 -11.91 -16.22
CA GLY A 35 -0.53 -12.14 -17.02
C GLY A 35 0.69 -11.30 -16.61
N VAL A 36 0.53 -10.35 -15.68
CA VAL A 36 1.65 -9.63 -15.06
C VAL A 36 2.12 -10.45 -13.86
N VAL A 37 3.05 -11.37 -14.08
CA VAL A 37 3.69 -12.15 -13.01
C VAL A 37 4.58 -11.21 -12.20
N THR A 38 4.01 -10.58 -11.17
CA THR A 38 4.75 -9.66 -10.27
C THR A 38 5.50 -10.39 -9.17
N CYS A 39 5.27 -11.69 -8.99
CA CYS A 39 5.86 -12.49 -7.92
C CYS A 39 7.15 -13.18 -8.41
N PRO A 40 8.35 -12.81 -7.91
CA PRO A 40 9.61 -13.45 -8.32
C PRO A 40 9.63 -14.97 -8.09
N SER A 41 8.90 -15.43 -7.08
CA SER A 41 8.74 -16.86 -6.77
C SER A 41 8.07 -17.63 -7.91
N VAL A 42 7.00 -17.07 -8.48
CA VAL A 42 6.30 -17.67 -9.63
C VAL A 42 7.18 -17.57 -10.87
N MET A 43 7.83 -16.42 -11.10
CA MET A 43 8.68 -16.22 -12.27
C MET A 43 9.90 -17.15 -12.32
N LEU A 44 10.55 -17.41 -11.18
CA LEU A 44 11.79 -18.18 -11.11
C LEU A 44 11.57 -19.67 -10.82
N PHE A 45 10.51 -20.00 -10.08
CA PHE A 45 10.31 -21.34 -9.54
C PHE A 45 8.93 -21.93 -9.87
N ASP A 46 8.06 -21.18 -10.54
CA ASP A 46 6.66 -21.58 -10.82
C ASP A 46 5.88 -21.96 -9.54
N LEU A 47 6.24 -21.31 -8.42
CA LEU A 47 5.67 -21.56 -7.10
C LEU A 47 5.05 -20.30 -6.54
N GLU A 48 3.77 -20.37 -6.18
CA GLU A 48 3.11 -19.33 -5.41
C GLU A 48 3.65 -19.31 -3.97
N CYS A 49 4.21 -18.17 -3.55
CA CYS A 49 4.63 -17.98 -2.17
C CYS A 49 3.49 -17.39 -1.32
N TRP A 50 3.62 -17.49 0.01
CA TRP A 50 2.66 -16.94 0.96
C TRP A 50 2.42 -15.44 0.80
N GLY A 51 3.43 -14.73 0.26
CA GLY A 51 3.34 -13.32 -0.10
C GLY A 51 2.38 -13.05 -1.25
N CYS A 52 2.38 -13.86 -2.33
CA CYS A 52 1.48 -13.63 -3.46
C CYS A 52 0.00 -13.79 -3.00
N GLY A 53 -0.28 -14.78 -2.15
CA GLY A 53 -1.61 -14.97 -1.52
C GLY A 53 -2.03 -13.80 -0.62
N LEU A 54 -1.11 -13.25 0.19
CA LEU A 54 -1.40 -12.09 1.02
C LEU A 54 -1.67 -10.82 0.19
N THR A 55 -0.95 -10.61 -0.91
CA THR A 55 -1.19 -9.48 -1.82
C THR A 55 -2.58 -9.54 -2.44
N ARG A 56 -3.00 -10.71 -2.96
CA ARG A 56 -4.38 -10.93 -3.44
C ARG A 56 -5.40 -10.68 -2.34
N ALA A 57 -5.17 -11.25 -1.16
CA ALA A 57 -6.06 -11.07 -0.01
C ALA A 57 -6.22 -9.60 0.38
N VAL A 58 -5.13 -8.82 0.45
CA VAL A 58 -5.16 -7.38 0.72
C VAL A 58 -5.95 -6.62 -0.34
N MET A 59 -5.81 -6.98 -1.62
CA MET A 59 -6.55 -6.35 -2.72
C MET A 59 -8.06 -6.57 -2.60
N HIS A 60 -8.50 -7.82 -2.42
CA HIS A 60 -9.91 -8.15 -2.18
C HIS A 60 -10.44 -7.51 -0.90
N PHE A 61 -9.66 -7.54 0.19
CA PHE A 61 -10.06 -6.92 1.46
C PHE A 61 -10.22 -5.40 1.31
N HIS A 62 -9.33 -4.76 0.53
CA HIS A 62 -9.43 -3.35 0.21
C HIS A 62 -10.73 -3.05 -0.54
N HIS A 63 -11.13 -3.89 -1.50
CA HIS A 63 -12.38 -3.78 -2.26
C HIS A 63 -13.64 -4.28 -1.53
N TRP A 64 -13.52 -4.64 -0.25
CA TRP A 64 -14.60 -5.19 0.58
C TRP A 64 -15.12 -6.58 0.16
N GLU A 65 -14.32 -7.33 -0.59
CA GLU A 65 -14.60 -8.72 -0.96
C GLU A 65 -14.01 -9.68 0.08
N PHE A 66 -14.59 -9.68 1.28
CA PHE A 66 -14.03 -10.41 2.42
C PHE A 66 -13.98 -11.94 2.23
N GLY A 67 -14.94 -12.52 1.51
CA GLY A 67 -14.97 -13.96 1.23
C GLY A 67 -13.72 -14.41 0.48
N GLU A 68 -13.45 -13.77 -0.66
CA GLU A 68 -12.27 -14.02 -1.49
C GLU A 68 -10.98 -13.64 -0.75
N ALA A 69 -10.98 -12.55 0.01
CA ALA A 69 -9.82 -12.15 0.80
C ALA A 69 -9.39 -13.23 1.80
N LEU A 70 -10.36 -13.82 2.51
CA LEU A 70 -10.11 -14.89 3.48
C LEU A 70 -9.72 -16.20 2.80
N PHE A 71 -10.25 -16.47 1.62
CA PHE A 71 -9.87 -17.62 0.79
C PHE A 71 -8.39 -17.54 0.38
N TYR A 72 -7.94 -16.38 -0.12
CA TYR A 72 -6.55 -16.20 -0.54
C TYR A 72 -5.56 -16.19 0.62
N ASN A 73 -5.89 -15.52 1.74
CA ASN A 73 -5.05 -15.56 2.93
C ASN A 73 -5.80 -15.09 4.19
N PHE A 74 -6.10 -16.00 5.11
CA PHE A 74 -6.76 -15.68 6.39
C PHE A 74 -5.98 -14.64 7.24
N ALA A 75 -4.65 -14.57 7.12
CA ALA A 75 -3.84 -13.60 7.88
C ALA A 75 -4.17 -12.13 7.52
N VAL A 76 -4.86 -11.88 6.40
CA VAL A 76 -5.29 -10.54 5.98
C VAL A 76 -6.10 -9.82 7.05
N VAL A 77 -6.85 -10.55 7.90
CA VAL A 77 -7.62 -10.00 9.02
C VAL A 77 -6.74 -9.23 10.00
N PHE A 78 -5.47 -9.63 10.16
CA PHE A 78 -4.51 -8.93 11.00
C PHE A 78 -3.63 -7.98 10.18
N PHE A 79 -3.17 -8.43 9.01
CA PHE A 79 -2.24 -7.67 8.19
C PHE A 79 -2.86 -6.41 7.59
N TYR A 80 -4.09 -6.47 7.09
CA TYR A 80 -4.73 -5.31 6.48
C TYR A 80 -4.95 -4.17 7.51
N PRO A 81 -5.54 -4.41 8.72
CA PRO A 81 -5.61 -3.38 9.74
C PRO A 81 -4.23 -2.83 10.17
N PHE A 82 -3.23 -3.70 10.27
CA PHE A 82 -1.86 -3.27 10.56
C PHE A 82 -1.28 -2.36 9.47
N LEU A 83 -1.49 -2.69 8.20
CA LEU A 83 -1.06 -1.87 7.06
C LEU A 83 -1.77 -0.52 7.04
N VAL A 84 -3.08 -0.48 7.30
CA VAL A 84 -3.86 0.76 7.42
C VAL A 84 -3.32 1.62 8.57
N TRP A 85 -3.06 1.02 9.74
CA TRP A 85 -2.47 1.73 10.88
C TRP A 85 -1.09 2.30 10.56
N LEU A 86 -0.22 1.50 9.90
CA LEU A 86 1.13 1.90 9.52
C LEU A 86 1.09 3.06 8.50
N TRP A 87 0.24 2.95 7.49
CA TRP A 87 -0.01 4.02 6.51
C TRP A 87 -0.46 5.31 7.20
N GLN A 88 -1.46 5.26 8.08
CA GLN A 88 -1.91 6.43 8.84
C GLN A 88 -0.80 7.03 9.71
N LYS A 89 0.09 6.20 10.27
CA LYS A 89 1.24 6.66 11.06
C LYS A 89 2.22 7.43 10.18
N TRP A 90 2.53 6.94 8.98
CA TRP A 90 3.42 7.62 8.04
C TRP A 90 2.82 8.91 7.48
N VAL A 91 1.55 8.89 7.07
CA VAL A 91 0.85 10.10 6.61
C VAL A 91 0.85 11.20 7.68
N ARG A 92 0.56 10.85 8.94
CA ARG A 92 0.61 11.81 10.06
C ARG A 92 2.04 12.32 10.33
N ALA A 93 3.06 11.48 10.14
CA ALA A 93 4.44 11.91 10.30
C ALA A 93 4.83 12.98 9.27
N GLU A 94 4.42 12.81 8.02
CA GLU A 94 4.66 13.79 6.96
C GLU A 94 3.90 15.10 7.20
N PHE A 95 2.63 15.05 7.61
CA PHE A 95 1.90 16.28 7.96
C PHE A 95 2.58 17.06 9.10
N ARG A 96 3.05 16.37 10.15
CA ARG A 96 3.80 17.00 11.24
C ARG A 96 5.11 17.63 10.78
N TYR A 97 5.80 17.01 9.82
CA TYR A 97 7.01 17.61 9.23
C TYR A 97 6.69 18.97 8.58
N PHE A 98 5.61 19.05 7.81
CA PHE A 98 5.17 20.30 7.19
C PHE A 98 4.67 21.34 8.20
N GLU A 99 3.99 20.93 9.28
CA GLU A 99 3.59 21.82 10.38
C GLU A 99 4.80 22.42 11.10
N LEU A 100 5.80 21.61 11.45
CA LEU A 100 7.04 22.07 12.08
C LEU A 100 7.81 23.04 11.17
N LEU A 101 7.83 22.79 9.86
CA LEU A 101 8.42 23.71 8.90
C LEU A 101 7.66 25.03 8.79
N ARG A 102 6.32 25.00 8.86
CA ARG A 102 5.49 26.21 8.88
C ARG A 102 5.78 27.04 10.13
N GLY A 103 5.88 26.40 11.30
CA GLY A 103 6.19 27.07 12.57
C GLY A 103 7.60 27.68 12.65
N LYS A 104 8.59 27.14 11.92
CA LYS A 104 9.94 27.73 11.82
C LYS A 104 10.04 28.96 10.90
N MET A 105 9.00 29.24 10.12
CA MET A 105 8.95 30.39 9.19
C MET A 105 8.07 31.54 9.72
N ALA A 106 7.38 31.32 10.84
CA ALA A 106 6.63 32.34 11.59
C ALA A 106 7.52 32.92 12.70
#